data_AF-A0A0G0SE10-F1
#
_entry.id   AF-A0A0G0SE10-F1
#
_cell.length_a   1.000
_cell.length_b   1.000
_cell.length_c   1.000
_cell.angle_alpha   90.00
_cell.angle_beta   90.00
_cell.angle_gamma   90.00
#
_symmetry.space_group_name_H-M   'P 1'
#
loop_
_entity.id
_entity.type
_entity.pdbx_description
1 polymer ?
#
loop_
_entity_poly.entity_id
_entity_poly.type
_entity_poly.pdbx_seq_one_letter_code
_entity_poly.pdbx_strand_id
1 'polypeptide(L)'
;MKTWMKFAFAILFWLLLAAAGKMVTLMPSDTMLFLYTAIYFSFIHSWAFVPVFNKEAENEKEERLIEQGKRLMVVSLIGDIFSVDITDEAMKPTGVKHGDRLIDPFGRKLTAVGVGPCTKRGKKKKEIVFWGEWDCAKGKVQSWYNYNPKLVNLKREGFWRWKEDD
;
A
#
# COMPACT_ATOMS: atom_id res chain seq x y z
N MET A 1 -8.73 -10.65 15.48
CA MET A 1 -7.47 -11.05 16.16
C MET A 1 -6.31 -10.38 15.42
N LYS A 2 -5.53 -9.52 16.10
CA LYS A 2 -4.49 -8.69 15.46
C LYS A 2 -3.38 -9.55 14.85
N THR A 3 -2.75 -9.11 13.75
CA THR A 3 -1.71 -9.89 13.02
C THR A 3 -0.58 -10.41 13.93
N TRP A 4 -0.15 -9.61 14.90
CA TRP A 4 0.90 -10.02 15.87
C TRP A 4 0.48 -11.20 16.76
N MET A 5 -0.82 -11.36 17.06
CA MET A 5 -1.32 -12.49 17.85
C MET A 5 -1.21 -13.79 17.05
N LYS A 6 -1.50 -13.75 15.73
CA LYS A 6 -1.33 -14.91 14.84
C LYS A 6 0.14 -15.35 14.80
N PHE A 7 1.06 -14.38 14.74
CA PHE A 7 2.51 -14.61 14.76
C PHE A 7 2.99 -15.19 16.10
N ALA A 8 2.49 -14.64 17.21
CA ALA A 8 2.78 -15.15 18.56
C ALA A 8 2.29 -16.60 18.73
N PHE A 9 1.10 -16.94 18.23
CA PHE A 9 0.59 -18.33 18.24
C PHE A 9 1.45 -19.28 17.40
N ALA A 10 1.90 -18.85 16.21
CA ALA A 10 2.79 -19.65 15.38
C ALA A 10 4.14 -19.91 16.09
N ILE A 11 4.73 -18.89 16.72
CA ILE A 11 5.96 -19.05 17.51
C ILE A 11 5.73 -19.97 18.72
N LEU A 12 4.62 -19.80 19.44
CA LEU A 12 4.28 -20.63 20.59
C LEU A 12 4.11 -22.10 20.20
N PHE A 13 3.48 -22.35 19.05
CA PHE A 13 3.33 -23.69 18.48
C PHE A 13 4.70 -24.33 18.18
N TRP A 14 5.63 -23.58 17.57
CA TRP A 14 6.99 -24.06 17.30
C TRP A 14 7.82 -24.27 18.57
N LEU A 15 7.69 -23.40 19.58
CA LEU A 15 8.33 -23.57 20.88
C LEU A 15 7.81 -24.82 21.61
N LEU A 16 6.50 -25.07 21.55
CA LEU A 16 5.88 -26.29 22.10
C LEU A 16 6.37 -27.55 21.38
N LEU A 17 6.50 -27.50 20.05
CA LEU A 17 7.11 -28.57 19.23
C LEU A 17 8.58 -28.82 19.60
N ALA A 18 9.37 -27.76 19.80
CA ALA A 18 10.78 -27.87 20.18
C ALA A 18 10.95 -28.40 21.62
N ALA A 19 10.10 -27.97 22.55
CA ALA A 19 10.07 -28.49 23.92
C ALA A 19 9.64 -29.97 23.96
N ALA A 20 8.68 -30.36 23.13
CA ALA A 20 8.30 -31.76 22.90
C ALA A 20 9.43 -32.56 22.22
N GLY A 21 10.35 -31.91 21.51
CA GLY A 21 11.53 -32.52 20.87
C GLY A 21 12.44 -33.33 21.81
N LYS A 22 12.45 -33.04 23.12
CA LYS A 22 13.14 -33.90 24.11
C LYS A 22 12.42 -35.23 24.38
N MET A 23 11.10 -35.31 24.15
CA MET A 23 10.38 -36.59 24.20
C MET A 23 10.56 -37.41 22.91
N VAL A 24 10.86 -36.75 21.79
CA VAL A 24 11.03 -37.39 20.47
C VAL A 24 12.22 -38.33 20.42
N THR A 25 13.30 -38.05 21.17
CA THR A 25 14.48 -38.94 21.22
C THR A 25 14.22 -40.27 21.93
N LEU A 26 13.08 -40.43 22.61
CA LEU A 26 12.66 -41.66 23.28
C LEU A 26 11.61 -42.46 22.48
N MET A 27 11.22 -41.98 21.30
CA MET A 27 10.20 -42.64 20.48
C MET A 27 10.80 -43.74 19.57
N PRO A 28 10.04 -44.82 19.29
CA PRO A 28 10.44 -45.86 18.33
C PRO A 28 10.81 -45.30 16.94
N SER A 29 11.66 -46.01 16.18
CA SER A 29 12.06 -45.60 14.82
C SER A 29 10.87 -45.33 13.90
N ASP A 30 9.79 -46.07 14.10
CA ASP A 30 8.62 -46.07 13.22
C ASP A 30 7.80 -44.78 13.37
N THR A 31 7.90 -44.13 14.53
CA THR A 31 7.28 -42.83 14.84
C THR A 31 8.07 -41.63 14.32
N MET A 32 9.35 -41.80 13.99
CA MET A 32 10.18 -40.70 13.46
C MET A 32 9.68 -40.19 12.10
N LEU A 33 9.16 -41.08 11.24
CA LEU A 33 8.64 -40.70 9.92
C LEU A 33 7.45 -39.73 10.03
N PHE A 34 6.52 -39.99 10.94
CA PHE A 34 5.36 -39.14 11.20
C PHE A 34 5.77 -37.76 11.73
N LEU A 35 6.83 -37.72 12.53
CA LEU A 35 7.30 -36.49 13.13
C LEU A 35 8.05 -35.62 12.11
N TYR A 36 8.89 -36.23 11.27
CA TYR A 36 9.52 -35.55 10.14
C TYR A 36 8.49 -34.99 9.15
N THR A 37 7.44 -35.77 8.83
CA THR A 37 6.36 -35.28 7.96
C THR A 37 5.60 -34.12 8.61
N ALA A 38 5.26 -34.21 9.90
CA ALA A 38 4.59 -33.12 10.61
C ALA A 38 5.41 -31.81 10.62
N ILE A 39 6.72 -31.88 10.89
CA ILE A 39 7.63 -30.71 10.86
C ILE A 39 7.76 -30.15 9.44
N TYR A 40 7.88 -31.02 8.44
CA TYR A 40 7.97 -30.60 7.05
C TYR A 40 6.69 -29.90 6.59
N PHE A 41 5.52 -30.45 6.92
CA PHE A 41 4.22 -29.85 6.60
C PHE A 41 4.00 -28.52 7.32
N SER A 42 4.40 -28.39 8.59
CA SER A 42 4.28 -27.12 9.32
C SER A 42 5.22 -26.05 8.77
N PHE A 43 6.40 -26.42 8.29
CA PHE A 43 7.32 -25.50 7.60
C PHE A 43 6.73 -25.01 6.26
N ILE A 44 6.18 -25.92 5.45
CA ILE A 44 5.49 -25.57 4.19
C ILE A 44 4.31 -24.65 4.46
N HIS A 45 3.46 -24.98 5.44
CA HIS A 45 2.33 -24.14 5.80
C HIS A 45 2.81 -22.75 6.21
N SER A 46 3.81 -22.66 7.09
CA SER A 46 4.36 -21.36 7.52
C SER A 46 4.79 -20.51 6.32
N TRP A 47 5.55 -21.08 5.38
CA TRP A 47 5.98 -20.38 4.16
C TRP A 47 4.82 -19.99 3.23
N ALA A 48 3.81 -20.85 3.08
CA ALA A 48 2.63 -20.56 2.27
C ALA A 48 1.80 -19.40 2.83
N PHE A 49 1.78 -19.22 4.16
CA PHE A 49 1.02 -18.15 4.81
C PHE A 49 1.82 -16.85 5.02
N VAL A 50 3.16 -16.85 4.92
CA VAL A 50 3.96 -15.62 5.01
C VAL A 50 3.46 -14.50 4.08
N PRO A 51 3.18 -14.75 2.78
CA PRO A 51 2.64 -13.71 1.90
C PRO A 51 1.28 -13.16 2.37
N VAL A 52 0.43 -14.02 2.96
CA VAL A 52 -0.89 -13.64 3.49
C VAL A 52 -0.72 -12.71 4.69
N PHE A 53 0.15 -13.07 5.64
CA PHE A 53 0.42 -12.23 6.81
C PHE A 53 1.08 -10.91 6.45
N ASN A 54 2.00 -10.90 5.48
CA ASN A 54 2.62 -9.67 4.99
C ASN A 54 1.56 -8.73 4.40
N LYS A 55 0.61 -9.28 3.62
CA LYS A 55 -0.49 -8.51 3.05
C LYS A 55 -1.46 -7.97 4.11
N GLU A 56 -1.80 -8.78 5.12
CA GLU A 56 -2.63 -8.32 6.25
C GLU A 56 -1.94 -7.19 7.02
N ALA A 57 -0.63 -7.30 7.28
CA ALA A 57 0.14 -6.28 7.97
C ALA A 57 0.25 -4.97 7.14
N GLU A 58 0.40 -5.08 5.82
CA GLU A 58 0.36 -3.91 4.92
C GLU A 58 -1.01 -3.22 4.95
N ASN A 59 -2.10 -3.99 4.89
CA ASN A 59 -3.47 -3.46 4.98
C ASN A 59 -3.72 -2.77 6.33
N GLU A 60 -3.34 -3.38 7.47
CA GLU A 60 -3.48 -2.75 8.79
C GLU A 60 -2.70 -1.43 8.86
N LYS A 61 -1.52 -1.37 8.24
CA LYS A 61 -0.72 -0.14 8.18
C LYS A 61 -1.41 0.92 7.34
N GLU A 62 -2.01 0.54 6.21
CA GLU A 62 -2.74 1.43 5.33
C GLU A 62 -3.99 1.99 6.02
N GLU A 63 -4.78 1.16 6.70
CA GLU A 63 -5.93 1.57 7.52
C GLU A 63 -5.53 2.60 8.59
N ARG A 64 -4.46 2.34 9.34
CA ARG A 64 -3.97 3.31 10.34
C ARG A 64 -3.56 4.64 9.75
N LEU A 65 -2.98 4.66 8.54
CA LEU A 65 -2.59 5.90 7.88
C LEU A 65 -3.83 6.70 7.40
N ILE A 66 -4.89 6.00 7.01
CA ILE A 66 -6.18 6.60 6.67
C ILE A 66 -6.84 7.18 7.93
N GLU A 67 -6.87 6.43 9.03
CA GLU A 67 -7.40 6.89 10.33
C GLU A 67 -6.65 8.11 10.87
N GLN A 68 -5.34 8.19 10.62
CA GLN A 68 -4.50 9.35 10.97
C GLN A 68 -4.70 10.55 10.04
N GLY A 69 -5.51 10.44 8.98
CA GLY A 69 -5.70 11.49 7.98
C GLY A 69 -4.45 11.77 7.14
N LYS A 70 -3.47 10.84 7.11
CA LYS A 70 -2.25 10.97 6.28
C LYS A 70 -2.48 10.44 4.86
N ARG A 71 -3.48 9.58 4.70
CA ARG A 71 -3.89 9.04 3.41
C ARG A 71 -5.38 9.24 3.19
N LEU A 72 -5.75 9.39 1.93
CA LEU A 72 -7.13 9.56 1.49
C LEU A 72 -7.52 8.45 0.52
N MET A 73 -8.68 7.84 0.74
CA MET A 73 -9.27 6.90 -0.22
C MET A 73 -9.93 7.68 -1.35
N VAL A 74 -9.55 7.36 -2.59
CA VAL A 74 -10.03 8.05 -3.79
C VAL A 74 -10.51 7.07 -4.84
N VAL A 75 -11.39 7.56 -5.72
CA VAL A 75 -11.92 6.79 -6.85
C VAL A 75 -11.37 7.40 -8.14
N SER A 76 -10.65 6.60 -8.92
CA SER A 76 -10.18 7.05 -10.24
C SER A 76 -11.34 7.24 -11.22
N LEU A 77 -11.09 7.99 -12.29
CA LEU A 77 -12.04 8.10 -13.43
C LEU A 77 -12.53 6.76 -13.96
N ILE A 78 -11.68 5.72 -13.95
CA ILE A 78 -12.01 4.35 -14.42
C ILE A 78 -12.68 3.47 -13.36
N GLY A 79 -12.91 3.98 -12.14
CA GLY A 79 -13.62 3.29 -11.06
C GLY A 79 -12.73 2.51 -10.09
N ASP A 80 -11.40 2.51 -10.27
CA ASP A 80 -10.49 1.89 -9.30
C ASP A 80 -10.47 2.69 -7.99
N ILE A 81 -10.50 1.98 -6.87
CA ILE A 81 -10.44 2.53 -5.51
C ILE A 81 -9.07 2.23 -4.93
N PHE A 82 -8.39 3.26 -4.41
CA PHE A 82 -7.05 3.14 -3.81
C PHE A 82 -6.79 4.31 -2.86
N SER A 83 -5.73 4.21 -2.05
CA SER A 83 -5.28 5.30 -1.20
C SER A 83 -4.20 6.15 -1.86
N VAL A 84 -4.24 7.45 -1.59
CA VAL A 84 -3.17 8.41 -1.93
C VAL A 84 -2.59 9.00 -0.65
N ASP A 85 -1.31 9.33 -0.68
CA ASP A 85 -0.60 10.05 0.37
C ASP A 85 -0.81 11.56 0.19
N ILE A 86 -1.32 12.21 1.24
CA ILE A 86 -1.66 13.64 1.24
C ILE A 86 -0.72 14.45 2.14
N THR A 87 0.32 13.81 2.69
CA THR A 87 1.28 14.48 3.57
C THR A 87 2.14 15.49 2.81
N ASP A 88 2.52 16.58 3.50
CA ASP A 88 3.40 17.60 2.93
C ASP A 88 4.76 16.99 2.50
N GLU A 89 5.26 15.96 3.18
CA GLU A 89 6.48 15.25 2.82
C GLU A 89 6.36 14.52 1.48
N ALA A 90 5.25 13.80 1.27
CA ALA A 90 5.00 13.08 0.03
C ALA A 90 4.72 14.02 -1.14
N MET A 91 4.08 15.16 -0.85
CA MET A 91 3.75 16.20 -1.83
C MET A 91 4.92 17.14 -2.16
N LYS A 92 5.92 17.25 -1.29
CA LYS A 92 7.10 18.14 -1.45
C LYS A 92 7.75 18.11 -2.85
N PRO A 93 7.97 16.94 -3.50
CA PRO A 93 8.57 16.90 -4.84
C PRO A 93 7.73 17.60 -5.92
N THR A 94 6.41 17.62 -5.75
CA THR A 94 5.46 18.25 -6.69
C THR A 94 5.45 19.77 -6.59
N GLY A 95 5.87 20.31 -5.44
CA GLY A 95 5.84 21.76 -5.17
C GLY A 95 4.45 22.32 -4.87
N VAL A 96 3.45 21.45 -4.64
CA VAL A 96 2.07 21.84 -4.27
C VAL A 96 1.65 21.12 -2.99
N LYS A 97 0.59 21.57 -2.35
CA LYS A 97 -0.02 20.92 -1.18
C LYS A 97 -1.33 20.23 -1.55
N HIS A 98 -1.76 19.29 -0.71
CA HIS A 98 -3.13 18.78 -0.79
C HIS A 98 -4.13 19.94 -0.66
N GLY A 99 -5.15 19.95 -1.53
CA GLY A 99 -6.18 20.99 -1.57
C GLY A 99 -5.82 22.22 -2.41
N ASP A 100 -4.57 22.39 -2.86
CA ASP A 100 -4.20 23.51 -3.73
C ASP A 100 -5.03 23.48 -5.02
N ARG A 101 -5.62 24.63 -5.38
CA ARG A 101 -6.28 24.81 -6.68
C ARG A 101 -5.25 25.16 -7.75
N LEU A 102 -5.20 24.35 -8.80
CA LEU A 102 -4.23 24.45 -9.88
C LEU A 102 -4.95 24.59 -11.21
N ILE A 103 -4.25 25.21 -12.15
CA ILE A 103 -4.57 25.16 -13.58
C ILE A 103 -3.49 24.31 -14.23
N ASP A 104 -3.91 23.31 -14.99
CA ASP A 104 -3.02 22.44 -15.74
C ASP A 104 -2.50 23.14 -17.02
N PRO A 105 -1.50 22.56 -17.70
CA PRO A 105 -0.93 23.12 -18.92
C PRO A 105 -1.92 23.32 -20.07
N PHE A 106 -3.10 22.70 -19.99
CA PHE A 106 -4.18 22.82 -20.97
C PHE A 106 -5.25 23.83 -20.53
N GLY A 107 -5.01 24.61 -19.48
CA GLY A 107 -5.94 25.62 -18.96
C GLY A 107 -7.10 25.04 -18.15
N ARG A 108 -7.06 23.76 -17.78
CA ARG A 108 -8.14 23.10 -17.03
C ARG A 108 -7.87 23.23 -15.54
N LYS A 109 -8.93 23.53 -14.78
CA LYS A 109 -8.87 23.65 -13.32
C LYS A 109 -8.93 22.27 -12.66
N LEU A 110 -8.14 22.10 -11.61
CA LEU A 110 -8.15 20.93 -10.75
C LEU A 110 -7.81 21.27 -9.30
N THR A 111 -8.17 20.38 -8.39
CA THR A 111 -7.70 20.36 -7.01
C THR A 111 -6.60 19.32 -6.87
N ALA A 112 -5.48 19.68 -6.23
CA ALA A 112 -4.42 18.73 -5.90
C ALA A 112 -4.90 17.75 -4.82
N VAL A 113 -4.87 16.45 -5.11
CA VAL A 113 -5.40 15.44 -4.19
C VAL A 113 -4.29 14.71 -3.45
N GLY A 114 -3.27 14.20 -4.14
CA GLY A 114 -2.20 13.50 -3.45
C GLY A 114 -1.24 12.78 -4.40
N VAL A 115 -0.36 11.96 -3.83
CA VAL A 115 0.54 11.10 -4.59
C VAL A 115 0.25 9.64 -4.27
N GLY A 116 0.24 8.78 -5.29
CA GLY A 116 -0.17 7.39 -5.10
C GLY A 116 0.24 6.48 -6.25
N PRO A 117 0.01 5.18 -6.12
CA PRO A 117 0.38 4.21 -7.14
C PRO A 117 -0.35 4.48 -8.46
N CYS A 118 0.32 4.24 -9.59
CA CYS A 118 -0.33 4.24 -10.90
C CYS A 118 -1.23 3.00 -11.05
N THR A 119 -2.54 3.20 -11.25
CA THR A 119 -3.53 2.10 -11.35
C THR A 119 -3.72 1.56 -12.78
N LYS A 120 -3.09 2.18 -13.79
CA LYS A 120 -3.35 1.85 -15.20
C LYS A 120 -2.89 0.42 -15.54
N ARG A 121 -3.77 -0.36 -16.18
CA ARG A 121 -3.46 -1.71 -16.70
C ARG A 121 -2.27 -1.65 -17.68
N GLY A 122 -1.23 -2.47 -17.43
CA GLY A 122 -0.07 -2.62 -18.31
C GLY A 122 1.19 -1.85 -17.89
N LYS A 123 1.12 -0.95 -16.90
CA LYS A 123 2.32 -0.34 -16.31
C LYS A 123 2.78 -1.09 -15.06
N LYS A 124 4.09 -1.01 -14.76
CA LYS A 124 4.64 -1.56 -13.51
C LYS A 124 3.95 -0.84 -12.34
N LYS A 125 3.20 -1.58 -11.51
CA LYS A 125 2.46 -1.12 -10.30
C LYS A 125 3.29 -0.35 -9.25
N LYS A 126 4.57 -0.06 -9.51
CA LYS A 126 5.52 0.56 -8.57
C LYS A 126 5.75 2.06 -8.78
N GLU A 127 5.18 2.65 -9.82
CA GLU A 127 5.34 4.08 -10.10
C GLU A 127 4.39 4.91 -9.23
N ILE A 128 4.94 5.91 -8.52
CA ILE A 128 4.18 6.89 -7.73
C ILE A 128 3.94 8.10 -8.62
N VAL A 129 2.67 8.49 -8.77
CA VAL A 129 2.23 9.60 -9.63
C VAL A 129 1.41 10.60 -8.84
N PHE A 130 1.35 11.83 -9.35
CA PHE A 130 0.45 12.87 -8.85
C PHE A 130 -0.99 12.61 -9.30
N TRP A 131 -1.91 12.70 -8.36
CA TRP A 131 -3.36 12.59 -8.56
C TRP A 131 -4.03 13.93 -8.24
N GLY A 132 -4.90 14.36 -9.14
CA GLY A 132 -5.74 15.54 -8.98
C GLY A 132 -7.18 15.25 -9.31
N GLU A 133 -8.09 16.08 -8.80
CA GLU A 133 -9.50 16.08 -9.15
C GLU A 133 -9.75 17.25 -10.11
N TRP A 134 -9.96 16.96 -11.39
CA TRP A 134 -10.33 17.98 -12.36
C TRP A 134 -11.81 18.35 -12.17
N ASP A 135 -12.17 19.61 -12.40
CA ASP A 135 -13.55 20.08 -12.22
C ASP A 135 -14.56 19.31 -13.09
N CYS A 136 -14.11 18.79 -14.24
CA CYS A 136 -14.93 17.95 -15.12
C CYS A 136 -15.13 16.50 -14.62
N ALA A 137 -14.36 16.06 -13.62
CA ALA A 137 -14.30 14.68 -13.15
C ALA A 137 -15.35 14.33 -12.06
N LYS A 138 -16.08 15.33 -11.54
CA LYS A 138 -17.22 15.15 -10.60
C LYS A 138 -16.92 14.22 -9.42
N GLY A 139 -15.90 14.52 -8.61
CA GLY A 139 -15.54 13.69 -7.45
C GLY A 139 -14.58 12.54 -7.76
N LYS A 140 -14.12 12.39 -9.01
CA LYS A 140 -13.16 11.35 -9.40
C LYS A 140 -11.78 11.94 -9.65
N VAL A 141 -10.75 11.15 -9.36
CA VAL A 141 -9.37 11.57 -9.56
C VAL A 141 -8.80 11.05 -10.88
N GLN A 142 -7.88 11.83 -11.45
CA GLN A 142 -7.07 11.45 -12.60
C GLN A 142 -5.59 11.64 -12.26
N SER A 143 -4.72 10.83 -12.86
CA SER A 143 -3.28 11.04 -12.72
C SER A 143 -2.78 11.95 -13.83
N TRP A 144 -1.85 12.84 -13.50
CA TRP A 144 -1.08 13.57 -14.51
C TRP A 144 -0.05 12.61 -15.12
N TYR A 145 -0.30 12.18 -16.36
CA TYR A 145 0.34 11.00 -16.95
C TYR A 145 1.35 11.31 -18.06
N ASN A 146 1.25 12.48 -18.70
CA ASN A 146 1.91 12.68 -20.00
C ASN A 146 3.43 12.88 -19.94
N TYR A 147 4.00 13.13 -18.76
CA TYR A 147 5.44 13.32 -18.60
C TYR A 147 5.94 12.47 -17.43
N ASN A 148 6.98 11.68 -17.71
CA ASN A 148 7.85 10.96 -16.79
C ASN A 148 7.21 10.49 -15.46
N PRO A 149 7.01 9.18 -15.22
CA PRO A 149 6.39 8.67 -13.99
C PRO A 149 7.21 8.88 -12.71
N LYS A 150 8.27 9.68 -12.76
CA LYS A 150 8.97 10.21 -11.60
C LYS A 150 8.22 11.43 -11.10
N LEU A 151 8.01 11.53 -9.79
CA LEU A 151 7.50 12.75 -9.15
C LEU A 151 8.33 13.96 -9.59
N VAL A 152 7.78 14.77 -10.48
CA VAL A 152 8.39 16.01 -10.97
C VAL A 152 7.73 17.21 -10.30
N ASN A 153 8.47 18.30 -10.24
CA ASN A 153 7.94 19.60 -9.85
C ASN A 153 6.87 20.03 -10.86
N LEU A 154 5.60 20.11 -10.44
CA LEU A 154 4.46 20.40 -11.33
C LEU A 154 4.56 21.79 -11.96
N LYS A 155 5.23 22.74 -11.30
CA LYS A 155 5.47 24.07 -11.88
C LYS A 155 6.33 23.99 -13.15
N ARG A 156 7.29 23.05 -13.20
CA ARG A 156 8.12 22.82 -14.40
C ARG A 156 7.33 22.15 -15.52
N GLU A 157 6.31 21.37 -15.16
CA GLU A 157 5.39 20.74 -16.10
C GLU A 157 4.33 21.72 -16.63
N GLY A 158 4.35 22.98 -16.19
CA GLY A 158 3.42 24.02 -16.64
C GLY A 158 2.13 24.12 -15.81
N PHE A 159 2.10 23.57 -14.59
CA PHE A 159 1.01 23.87 -13.66
C PHE A 159 1.26 25.22 -12.97
N TRP A 160 0.18 25.97 -12.75
CA TRP A 160 0.23 27.16 -11.91
C TRP A 160 -0.94 27.19 -10.93
N ARG A 161 -0.74 27.90 -9.81
CA ARG A 161 -1.80 28.08 -8.82
C ARG A 161 -2.87 28.98 -9.39
N TRP A 162 -4.12 28.57 -9.22
CA TRP A 162 -5.26 29.44 -9.49
C TRP A 162 -5.34 30.46 -8.35
N LYS A 163 -5.31 31.74 -8.70
CA LYS A 163 -5.76 32.81 -7.80
C LYS A 163 -7.21 33.08 -8.15
N GLU A 164 -8.11 32.95 -7.19
CA GLU A 164 -9.40 33.62 -7.32
C GLU A 164 -9.09 35.12 -7.32
N ASP A 165 -9.50 35.81 -8.38
CA ASP A 165 -9.45 37.26 -8.39
C ASP A 165 -10.55 37.71 -7.39
N ASP A 166 -10.11 38.25 -6.25
CA ASP A 166 -10.97 38.82 -5.20
C ASP A 166 -11.87 39.96 -5.73
#